data_AF-A0A7J9UX83-F1
#
_entry.id   AF-A0A7J9UX83-F1
#
_cell.length_a   1.000
_cell.length_b   1.000
_cell.length_c   1.000
_cell.angle_alpha   90.00
_cell.angle_beta   90.00
_cell.angle_gamma   90.00
#
_symmetry.space_group_name_H-M   'P 1'
#
loop_
_entity.id
_entity.type
_entity.pdbx_description
1 polymer ?
#
loop_
_entity_poly.entity_id
_entity_poly.type
_entity_poly.pdbx_seq_one_letter_code
_entity_poly.pdbx_strand_id
1 'polypeptide(L)'
;MLRTDALDALAADVGAGEAELFAGRYLALLEQRVGNLRQAAETADATGVREAALSLQTTSAMIGAEALAGTVAALPTVAGSVVGESVAEVEVVAAVTTGALVARASAAIPVGAGA
;
A
#
# COMPACT_ATOMS: atom_id res chain seq x y z
N MET A 1 9.58 4.97 -0.96
CA MET A 1 10.54 4.02 -0.39
C MET A 1 9.82 3.21 0.68
N LEU A 2 10.08 1.90 0.76
CA LEU A 2 9.57 1.05 1.84
C LEU A 2 10.56 1.12 3.00
N ARG A 3 10.07 1.44 4.20
CA ARG A 3 10.87 1.42 5.42
C ARG A 3 11.10 -0.01 5.89
N THR A 4 12.37 -0.36 6.07
CA THR A 4 12.77 -1.72 6.46
C THR A 4 12.46 -2.04 7.92
N ASP A 5 12.38 -1.02 8.78
CA ASP A 5 12.14 -1.13 10.22
C ASP A 5 10.65 -1.11 10.61
N ALA A 6 9.76 -0.72 9.70
CA ALA A 6 8.34 -0.51 10.03
C ALA A 6 7.64 -1.80 10.46
N LEU A 7 8.00 -2.93 9.86
CA LEU A 7 7.43 -4.23 10.24
C LEU A 7 8.02 -4.78 11.54
N ASP A 8 9.26 -4.43 11.86
CA ASP A 8 9.84 -4.75 13.18
C ASP A 8 9.16 -3.93 14.27
N ALA A 9 8.88 -2.66 14.01
CA ALA A 9 8.13 -1.80 14.91
C ALA A 9 6.68 -2.31 15.10
N LEU A 10 6.00 -2.67 14.01
CA LEU A 10 4.66 -3.27 14.08
C LEU A 10 4.69 -4.59 14.86
N ALA A 11 5.70 -5.43 14.63
CA ALA A 11 5.87 -6.69 15.35
C ALA A 11 6.13 -6.47 16.85
N ALA A 12 6.79 -5.39 17.26
CA ALA A 12 6.97 -5.05 18.66
C ALA A 12 5.64 -4.70 19.34
N ASP A 13 4.68 -4.14 18.61
CA ASP A 13 3.38 -3.72 19.13
C ASP A 13 2.34 -4.85 19.14
N VAL A 14 2.25 -5.62 18.05
CA VAL A 14 1.19 -6.64 17.86
C VAL A 14 1.69 -8.09 17.82
N GLY A 15 3.01 -8.29 17.88
CA GLY A 15 3.66 -9.58 17.72
C GLY A 15 4.04 -9.90 16.27
N ALA A 16 5.13 -10.65 16.09
CA ALA A 16 5.68 -10.96 14.76
C ALA A 16 4.69 -11.68 13.83
N GLY A 17 3.92 -12.64 14.35
CA GLY A 17 2.93 -13.37 13.56
C GLY A 17 1.82 -12.47 13.02
N GLU A 18 1.31 -11.55 13.85
CA GLU A 18 0.25 -10.61 13.43
C GLU A 18 0.79 -9.55 12.46
N ALA A 19 2.03 -9.09 12.64
CA ALA A 19 2.69 -8.17 11.71
C ALA A 19 2.88 -8.80 10.33
N GLU A 20 3.30 -10.08 10.25
CA GLU A 20 3.40 -10.82 8.98
C GLU A 20 2.02 -11.08 8.35
N LEU A 21 1.01 -11.43 9.15
CA LEU A 21 -0.36 -11.57 8.65
C LEU A 21 -0.90 -10.24 8.10
N PHE A 22 -0.59 -9.13 8.76
CA PHE A 22 -0.95 -7.79 8.28
C PHE A 22 -0.25 -7.48 6.95
N ALA A 23 1.05 -7.76 6.83
CA ALA A 23 1.80 -7.59 5.59
C ALA A 23 1.22 -8.40 4.43
N GLY A 24 0.90 -9.67 4.67
CA GLY A 24 0.29 -10.55 3.68
C GLY A 24 -1.10 -10.06 3.25
N ARG A 25 -1.94 -9.65 4.20
CA ARG A 25 -3.27 -9.09 3.91
C ARG A 25 -3.18 -7.77 3.15
N TYR A 26 -2.23 -6.92 3.51
CA TYR A 26 -1.96 -5.67 2.80
C TYR A 26 -1.62 -5.96 1.33
N LEU A 27 -0.68 -6.87 1.08
CA LEU A 27 -0.27 -7.25 -0.27
C LEU A 27 -1.43 -7.83 -1.09
N ALA A 28 -2.23 -8.73 -0.49
CA ALA A 28 -3.37 -9.36 -1.14
C ALA A 28 -4.49 -8.37 -1.53
N LEU A 29 -4.62 -7.25 -0.80
CA LEU A 29 -5.67 -6.26 -1.02
C LEU A 29 -5.19 -5.02 -1.79
N LEU A 30 -3.88 -4.84 -1.99
CA LEU A 30 -3.32 -3.62 -2.56
C LEU A 30 -3.85 -3.36 -3.98
N GLU A 31 -3.79 -4.37 -4.86
CA GLU A 31 -4.28 -4.25 -6.23
C GLU A 31 -5.77 -3.89 -6.27
N GLN A 32 -6.60 -4.54 -5.45
CA GLN A 32 -8.02 -4.24 -5.36
C GLN A 32 -8.27 -2.79 -4.90
N ARG A 33 -7.52 -2.31 -3.91
CA ARG A 33 -7.69 -0.94 -3.38
C ARG A 33 -7.29 0.12 -4.40
N VAL A 34 -6.23 -0.12 -5.16
CA VAL A 34 -5.82 0.74 -6.27
C VAL A 34 -6.87 0.70 -7.39
N GLY A 35 -7.42 -0.48 -7.71
CA GLY A 35 -8.51 -0.61 -8.67
C GLY A 35 -9.77 0.16 -8.27
N ASN A 36 -10.13 0.13 -6.97
CA ASN A 36 -11.25 0.91 -6.45
C ASN A 36 -11.01 2.42 -6.56
N LEU A 37 -9.78 2.88 -6.28
CA LEU A 37 -9.40 4.28 -6.45
C LEU A 37 -9.52 4.72 -7.92
N ARG A 38 -8.99 3.91 -8.85
CA ARG A 38 -9.10 4.17 -10.29
C ARG A 38 -10.55 4.24 -10.73
N GLN A 39 -11.36 3.26 -10.35
CA GLN A 39 -12.78 3.24 -10.71
C GLN A 39 -13.51 4.49 -10.20
N ALA A 40 -13.29 4.88 -8.94
CA ALA A 40 -13.90 6.07 -8.38
C ALA A 40 -13.46 7.36 -9.09
N ALA A 41 -12.19 7.44 -9.51
CA ALA A 41 -11.70 8.56 -10.30
C ALA A 41 -12.34 8.62 -11.69
N GLU A 42 -12.45 7.48 -12.38
CA GLU A 42 -13.07 7.36 -13.72
C GLU A 42 -14.56 7.74 -13.71
N THR A 43 -15.28 7.44 -12.63
CA THR A 43 -16.71 7.75 -12.48
C THR A 43 -16.97 9.11 -11.84
N ALA A 44 -15.94 9.91 -11.61
CA ALA A 44 -16.03 11.19 -10.90
C ALA A 44 -16.69 11.10 -9.51
N ASP A 45 -16.55 9.95 -8.84
CA ASP A 45 -17.03 9.71 -7.48
C ASP A 45 -16.03 10.26 -6.45
N ALA A 46 -16.20 11.53 -6.08
CA ALA A 46 -15.34 12.20 -5.12
C ALA A 46 -15.33 11.53 -3.73
N THR A 47 -16.44 10.92 -3.31
CA THR A 47 -16.51 10.20 -2.04
C THR A 47 -15.71 8.91 -2.13
N GLY A 48 -15.90 8.13 -3.19
CA GLY A 48 -15.15 6.90 -3.44
C GLY A 48 -13.63 7.15 -3.55
N VAL A 49 -13.21 8.23 -4.22
CA VAL A 49 -11.80 8.63 -4.29
C VAL A 49 -11.25 8.88 -2.88
N ARG A 50 -11.97 9.66 -2.07
CA ARG A 50 -11.56 9.97 -0.70
C ARG A 50 -11.44 8.71 0.17
N GLU A 51 -12.42 7.82 0.11
CA GLU A 51 -12.44 6.59 0.91
C GLU A 51 -11.31 5.63 0.50
N ALA A 52 -11.10 5.44 -0.81
CA ALA A 52 -10.02 4.61 -1.31
C ALA A 52 -8.64 5.19 -0.95
N ALA A 53 -8.46 6.51 -1.09
CA ALA A 53 -7.22 7.19 -0.73
C ALA A 53 -6.91 7.06 0.78
N LEU A 54 -7.89 7.27 1.66
CA LEU A 54 -7.69 7.13 3.11
C LEU A 54 -7.33 5.70 3.52
N SER A 55 -7.99 4.70 2.90
CA SER A 55 -7.70 3.28 3.12
C SER A 55 -6.27 2.94 2.71
N LEU A 56 -5.85 3.35 1.51
CA LEU A 56 -4.49 3.17 1.00
C LEU A 56 -3.47 3.90 1.87
N GLN A 57 -3.73 5.15 2.25
CA GLN A 57 -2.82 5.96 3.05
C GLN A 57 -2.52 5.29 4.38
N THR A 58 -3.57 4.99 5.15
CA THR A 58 -3.47 4.48 6.51
C THR A 58 -2.73 3.15 6.53
N THR A 59 -3.14 2.23 5.67
CA THR A 59 -2.57 0.89 5.66
C THR A 59 -1.17 0.84 5.08
N SER A 60 -0.85 1.72 4.11
CA SER A 60 0.52 1.87 3.58
C SER A 60 1.46 2.48 4.60
N ALA A 61 1.00 3.43 5.42
CA ALA A 61 1.80 3.98 6.51
C ALA A 61 2.17 2.91 7.55
N MET A 62 1.22 2.04 7.91
CA MET A 62 1.46 0.95 8.88
C MET A 62 2.51 -0.07 8.42
N ILE A 63 2.62 -0.31 7.12
CA ILE A 63 3.64 -1.23 6.55
C ILE A 63 4.96 -0.51 6.21
N GLY A 64 5.05 0.80 6.45
CA GLY A 64 6.22 1.61 6.09
C GLY A 64 6.32 1.94 4.60
N ALA A 65 5.26 1.77 3.81
CA ALA A 65 5.21 2.16 2.40
C ALA A 65 4.96 3.67 2.27
N GLU A 66 5.90 4.47 2.78
CA GLU A 66 5.75 5.92 2.92
C GLU A 66 5.55 6.66 1.61
N ALA A 67 6.20 6.20 0.53
CA ALA A 67 5.97 6.81 -0.78
C ALA A 67 4.52 6.63 -1.23
N LEU A 68 3.96 5.42 -1.13
CA LEU A 68 2.58 5.19 -1.51
C LEU A 68 1.62 5.98 -0.62
N ALA A 69 1.85 5.98 0.70
CA ALA A 69 1.07 6.76 1.64
C ALA A 69 1.11 8.28 1.33
N GLY A 70 2.27 8.80 0.95
CA GLY A 70 2.44 10.20 0.55
C GLY A 70 1.76 10.53 -0.77
N THR A 71 1.93 9.70 -1.79
CA THR A 71 1.30 9.91 -3.12
C THR A 71 -0.22 9.93 -3.02
N VAL A 72 -0.83 9.00 -2.27
CA VAL A 72 -2.30 9.02 -2.09
C VAL A 72 -2.79 10.17 -1.22
N ALA A 73 -2.00 10.63 -0.25
CA ALA A 73 -2.35 11.78 0.59
C ALA A 73 -2.32 13.10 -0.20
N ALA A 74 -1.54 13.15 -1.28
CA ALA A 74 -1.45 14.30 -2.18
C ALA A 74 -2.55 14.34 -3.26
N LEU A 75 -3.44 13.33 -3.31
CA LEU A 75 -4.51 13.30 -4.31
C LEU A 75 -5.45 14.51 -4.15
N PRO A 76 -5.84 15.16 -5.27
CA PRO A 76 -6.83 16.23 -5.23
C PRO A 76 -8.15 15.73 -4.64
N THR A 77 -8.74 16.50 -3.73
CA THR A 77 -10.05 16.19 -3.12
C THR A 77 -11.24 16.49 -4.03
N VAL A 78 -10.99 16.93 -5.27
CA VAL A 78 -11.99 17.31 -6.27
C VAL A 78 -11.82 16.46 -7.52
N ALA A 79 -12.93 15.92 -8.04
CA ALA A 79 -12.93 15.10 -9.26
C ALA A 79 -12.58 15.93 -10.51
N GLY A 80 -11.80 15.34 -11.43
CA GLY A 80 -11.39 15.97 -12.69
C GLY A 80 -10.17 15.32 -13.34
N SER A 81 -9.73 15.81 -14.50
CA SER A 81 -8.60 15.24 -15.27
C SER A 81 -7.28 15.15 -14.48
N VAL A 82 -7.07 16.07 -13.54
CA VAL A 82 -5.90 16.11 -12.63
C VAL A 82 -5.87 14.88 -11.69
N VAL A 83 -7.04 14.30 -11.39
CA VAL A 83 -7.13 13.08 -10.57
C VAL A 83 -6.62 11.87 -11.36
N GLY A 84 -6.85 11.81 -12.68
CA GLY A 84 -6.43 10.68 -13.51
C GLY A 84 -4.90 10.50 -13.59
N GLU A 85 -4.15 11.58 -13.78
CA GLU A 85 -2.68 11.54 -13.81
C GLU A 85 -2.12 11.14 -12.43
N SER A 86 -2.67 11.70 -11.36
CA SER A 86 -2.28 11.35 -10.00
C SER A 86 -2.59 9.90 -9.64
N VAL A 87 -3.67 9.31 -10.19
CA VAL A 87 -4.00 7.89 -10.00
C VAL A 87 -3.00 6.97 -10.71
N ALA A 88 -2.56 7.33 -11.92
CA ALA A 88 -1.53 6.55 -12.62
C ALA A 88 -0.21 6.55 -11.84
N GLU A 89 0.16 7.66 -11.18
CA GLU A 89 1.30 7.69 -10.27
C GLU A 89 1.11 6.73 -9.08
N VAL A 90 -0.08 6.71 -8.47
CA VAL A 90 -0.41 5.76 -7.39
C VAL A 90 -0.24 4.31 -7.84
N GLU A 91 -0.68 3.96 -9.05
CA GLU A 91 -0.52 2.61 -9.61
C GLU A 91 0.96 2.20 -9.73
N VAL A 92 1.79 3.09 -10.27
CA VAL A 92 3.24 2.85 -10.38
C VAL A 92 3.88 2.66 -9.01
N VAL A 93 3.58 3.52 -8.05
CA VAL A 93 4.13 3.46 -6.70
C VAL A 93 3.63 2.20 -5.96
N ALA A 94 2.39 1.77 -6.19
CA ALA A 94 1.85 0.53 -5.65
C ALA A 94 2.54 -0.72 -6.22
N ALA A 95 2.85 -0.74 -7.52
CA ALA A 95 3.61 -1.82 -8.14
C ALA A 95 5.03 -1.93 -7.56
N VAL A 96 5.73 -0.80 -7.39
CA VAL A 96 7.05 -0.76 -6.74
C VAL A 96 6.97 -1.24 -5.29
N THR A 97 5.94 -0.82 -4.55
CA THR A 97 5.71 -1.25 -3.16
C THR A 97 5.47 -2.75 -3.05
N THR A 98 4.69 -3.31 -3.97
CA THR A 98 4.45 -4.77 -4.09
C THR A 98 5.77 -5.51 -4.27
N GLY A 99 6.60 -5.07 -5.22
CA GLY A 99 7.91 -5.68 -5.47
C GLY A 99 8.82 -5.63 -4.25
N ALA A 100 8.86 -4.51 -3.54
CA ALA A 100 9.66 -4.36 -2.32
C ALA A 100 9.20 -5.29 -1.19
N LEU A 101 7.89 -5.42 -0.97
CA LEU A 101 7.33 -6.31 0.05
C LEU A 101 7.58 -7.79 -0.27
N VAL A 102 7.42 -8.20 -1.54
CA VAL A 102 7.71 -9.56 -1.99
C VAL A 102 9.20 -9.90 -1.84
N ALA A 103 10.09 -8.97 -2.21
CA ALA A 103 11.52 -9.15 -2.04
C ALA A 103 11.90 -9.29 -0.56
N ARG A 104 11.30 -8.47 0.33
CA ARG A 104 11.49 -8.57 1.78
C ARG A 104 11.02 -9.92 2.32
N ALA A 105 9.81 -10.34 1.96
CA ALA A 105 9.25 -11.62 2.41
C ALA A 105 10.14 -12.80 1.96
N SER A 106 10.69 -12.73 0.76
CA SER A 106 11.62 -13.76 0.24
C SER A 106 12.94 -13.80 1.02
N ALA A 107 13.45 -12.65 1.47
CA ALA A 107 14.67 -12.56 2.29
C ALA A 107 14.46 -13.01 3.75
N ALA A 108 13.22 -12.97 4.26
CA ALA A 108 12.88 -13.40 5.61
C ALA A 108 12.75 -14.92 5.76
N ILE A 109 12.61 -15.68 4.66
CA ILE A 109 12.61 -17.14 4.68
C ILE A 109 14.07 -17.62 4.82
N PRO A 110 14.47 -18.26 5.93
CA PRO A 110 15.83 -18.74 6.08
C PRO A 110 16.12 -19.84 5.06
N VAL A 111 17.20 -19.66 4.29
CA VAL A 111 17.82 -20.72 3.46
C VAL A 111 18.35 -21.79 4.41
N GLY A 112 17.50 -22.76 4.77
CA GLY A 112 17.91 -23.83 5.69
C GLY A 112 16.80 -24.66 6.36
N ALA A 113 15.51 -24.38 6.17
CA ALA A 113 14.43 -25.22 6.74
C ALA A 113 14.11 -26.48 5.91
N GLY A 114 15.12 -27.04 5.24
CA GLY A 114 15.04 -28.27 4.46
C GLY A 114 16.29 -29.12 4.69
N ALA A 115 16.29 -29.88 5.76
CA ALA A 115 17.13 -31.05 5.99
C ALA A 115 16.39 -32.00 6.93
#